data_AF-A0A8D8PDP1-F1
#
_entry.id   AF-A0A8D8PDP1-F1
#
_cell.length_a   1.000
_cell.length_b   1.000
_cell.length_c   1.000
_cell.angle_alpha   90.00
_cell.angle_beta   90.00
_cell.angle_gamma   90.00
#
_symmetry.space_group_name_H-M   'P 1'
#
loop_
_entity.id
_entity.type
_entity.pdbx_description
1 polymer ?
#
loop_
_entity_poly.entity_id
_entity_poly.type
_entity_poly.pdbx_seq_one_letter_code
_entity_poly.pdbx_strand_id
1 'polypeptide(L)'
;MMLTRLTRLVTGTTTGPSLHCRWYAAGTAEKSALATLRKKTGYTFANCKKALEMHGNDLAKAEQWLKEQAQTLGWSKATKLEGRNTSQGLVGVLVRDNIGAMVEVNCE
;
A
#
# COMPACT_ATOMS: atom_id res chain seq x y z
N MET A 1 -4.06 12.26 65.16
CA MET A 1 -4.92 13.30 65.77
C MET A 1 -5.28 14.31 64.68
N MET A 2 -6.59 14.54 64.46
CA MET A 2 -7.24 15.60 63.64
C MET A 2 -6.89 15.63 62.13
N LEU A 3 -7.72 15.30 61.14
CA LEU A 3 -9.18 15.30 60.92
C LEU A 3 -9.79 16.71 60.74
N THR A 4 -9.97 17.13 59.47
CA THR A 4 -11.05 18.00 58.91
C THR A 4 -10.87 18.09 57.38
N ARG A 5 -11.57 17.29 56.55
CA ARG A 5 -12.95 17.47 56.04
C ARG A 5 -13.14 18.79 55.28
N LEU A 6 -12.90 18.78 53.97
CA LEU A 6 -13.62 19.65 53.04
C LEU A 6 -14.18 18.81 51.89
N THR A 7 -15.45 18.49 52.02
CA THR A 7 -16.31 17.87 51.02
C THR A 7 -16.61 18.87 49.91
N ARG A 8 -16.28 18.53 48.66
CA ARG A 8 -17.05 18.99 47.51
C ARG A 8 -17.39 17.80 46.63
N LEU A 9 -18.53 17.19 46.95
CA LEU A 9 -19.27 16.33 46.05
C LEU A 9 -19.59 17.16 44.79
N VAL A 10 -19.05 16.77 43.64
CA VAL A 10 -19.73 16.95 42.37
C VAL A 10 -19.84 15.56 41.77
N THR A 11 -21.02 14.97 41.96
CA THR A 11 -21.49 13.79 41.25
C THR A 11 -21.70 14.17 39.79
N GLY A 12 -20.96 13.52 38.89
CA GLY A 12 -21.12 13.63 37.45
C GLY A 12 -20.61 12.35 36.80
N THR A 13 -21.46 11.35 36.75
CA THR A 13 -21.31 10.14 35.96
C THR A 13 -21.25 10.49 34.47
N THR A 14 -20.25 9.97 33.74
CA THR A 14 -20.36 9.22 32.47
C THR A 14 -19.06 9.35 31.65
N THR A 15 -18.43 8.18 31.41
CA THR A 15 -17.76 7.76 30.16
C THR A 15 -16.81 8.75 29.46
N GLY A 16 -15.51 8.45 29.52
CA GLY A 16 -14.51 9.16 28.71
C GLY A 16 -14.58 8.84 27.22
N PRO A 17 -13.65 9.41 26.43
CA PRO A 17 -13.06 8.71 25.32
C PRO A 17 -11.59 8.42 25.61
N SER A 18 -11.26 7.15 25.47
CA SER A 18 -9.93 6.59 25.43
C SER A 18 -8.97 7.44 24.59
N LEU A 19 -7.94 7.94 25.25
CA LEU A 19 -6.73 8.52 24.70
C LEU A 19 -5.96 7.47 23.89
N HIS A 20 -6.44 7.11 22.70
CA HIS A 20 -5.62 6.46 21.68
C HIS A 20 -6.13 6.70 20.25
N CYS A 21 -6.41 7.96 19.91
CA CYS A 21 -6.46 8.37 18.50
C CYS A 21 -5.13 9.00 18.10
N ARG A 22 -4.14 8.14 17.92
CA ARG A 22 -2.81 8.42 17.33
C ARG A 22 -2.94 8.66 15.81
N TRP A 23 -3.92 9.46 15.39
CA TRP A 23 -4.30 9.67 13.98
C TRP A 23 -3.64 10.91 13.35
N TYR A 24 -2.92 11.72 14.13
CA TYR A 24 -2.13 12.84 13.62
C TYR A 24 -0.70 12.40 13.31
N ALA A 25 -0.49 11.82 12.13
CA ALA A 25 0.72 11.98 11.31
C ALA A 25 0.53 11.25 9.96
N ALA A 26 -0.56 11.52 9.24
CA ALA A 26 -0.59 11.19 7.82
C ALA A 26 0.10 12.33 7.08
N GLY A 27 1.34 12.09 6.67
CA GLY A 27 2.09 12.98 5.79
C GLY A 27 1.21 13.42 4.61
N THR A 28 1.14 14.71 4.38
CA THR A 28 0.44 15.32 3.25
C THR A 28 1.25 15.06 1.99
N ALA A 29 1.21 13.82 1.47
CA ALA A 29 1.55 13.61 0.07
C ALA A 29 0.57 14.43 -0.76
N GLU A 30 1.10 15.37 -1.52
CA GLU A 30 0.29 16.37 -2.22
C GLU A 30 -0.67 15.63 -3.19
N LYS A 31 -1.96 16.03 -3.17
CA LYS A 31 -3.05 15.26 -3.79
C LYS A 31 -2.87 15.21 -5.32
N SER A 32 -2.30 16.26 -5.91
CA SER A 32 -1.95 16.33 -7.34
C SER A 32 -0.71 15.50 -7.68
N ALA A 33 0.32 15.48 -6.82
CA ALA A 33 1.53 14.66 -7.01
C ALA A 33 1.21 13.16 -6.98
N LEU A 34 0.38 12.72 -6.03
CA LEU A 34 -0.07 11.33 -5.92
C LEU A 34 -0.88 10.89 -7.15
N ALA A 35 -1.80 11.74 -7.61
CA ALA A 35 -2.60 11.47 -8.80
C ALA A 35 -1.72 11.39 -10.06
N THR A 36 -0.72 12.27 -10.17
CA THR A 36 0.22 12.30 -11.30
C THR A 36 1.07 11.05 -11.34
N LEU A 37 1.66 10.64 -10.21
CA LEU A 37 2.49 9.44 -10.13
C LEU A 37 1.68 8.16 -10.43
N ARG A 38 0.44 8.08 -9.92
CA ARG A 38 -0.48 6.97 -10.18
C ARG A 38 -0.83 6.83 -11.66
N LYS A 39 -1.12 7.94 -12.34
CA LYS A 39 -1.44 7.98 -13.78
C LYS A 39 -0.26 7.59 -14.64
N LYS A 40 0.95 8.03 -14.27
CA LYS A 40 2.18 7.71 -15.00
C LYS A 40 2.59 6.25 -14.87
N THR A 41 2.51 5.70 -13.65
CA THR A 41 3.17 4.41 -13.34
C THR A 41 2.22 3.22 -13.25
N GLY A 42 0.94 3.43 -12.98
CA GLY A 42 -0.01 2.33 -12.87
C GLY A 42 0.02 1.55 -11.54
N TYR A 43 0.96 1.81 -10.63
CA TYR A 43 1.03 1.12 -9.32
C TYR A 43 -0.11 1.48 -8.36
N THR A 44 -0.29 0.73 -7.28
CA THR A 44 -1.35 1.00 -6.29
C THR A 44 -1.15 2.35 -5.58
N PHE A 45 -2.25 2.97 -5.12
CA PHE A 45 -2.18 4.25 -4.38
C PHE A 45 -1.35 4.16 -3.10
N ALA A 46 -1.41 3.02 -2.39
CA ALA A 46 -0.63 2.82 -1.17
C ALA A 46 0.89 2.86 -1.45
N ASN A 47 1.34 2.22 -2.54
CA ASN A 47 2.74 2.22 -2.91
C ASN A 47 3.18 3.61 -3.39
N CYS A 48 2.35 4.30 -4.20
CA CYS A 48 2.64 5.66 -4.65
C CYS A 48 2.75 6.65 -3.49
N LYS A 49 1.87 6.51 -2.47
CA LYS A 49 1.92 7.34 -1.27
C LYS A 49 3.19 7.08 -0.46
N LYS A 50 3.54 5.82 -0.22
CA LYS A 50 4.76 5.44 0.49
C LYS A 50 6.02 5.93 -0.22
N ALA A 51 6.06 5.84 -1.55
CA ALA A 51 7.16 6.34 -2.37
C ALA A 51 7.35 7.85 -2.21
N LEU A 52 6.25 8.62 -2.28
CA LEU A 52 6.28 10.08 -2.13
C LEU A 52 6.65 10.51 -0.71
N GLU A 53 6.15 9.81 0.31
CA GLU A 53 6.49 10.09 1.72
C GLU A 53 7.98 9.88 2.00
N MET A 54 8.58 8.81 1.44
CA MET A 54 10.00 8.50 1.64
C MET A 54 10.94 9.44 0.90
N HIS A 55 10.51 10.01 -0.23
CA HIS A 55 11.34 10.87 -1.08
C HIS A 55 10.92 12.34 -1.06
N GLY A 56 10.13 12.76 -0.07
CA GLY A 56 9.76 14.16 0.13
C GLY A 56 9.01 14.77 -1.06
N ASN A 57 8.09 14.01 -1.67
CA ASN A 57 7.33 14.38 -2.87
C ASN A 57 8.15 14.56 -4.18
N ASP A 58 9.39 14.07 -4.23
CA ASP A 58 10.15 14.00 -5.48
C ASP A 58 9.60 12.89 -6.40
N LEU A 59 8.97 13.30 -7.51
CA LEU A 59 8.34 12.38 -8.46
C LEU A 59 9.34 11.43 -9.13
N ALA A 60 10.55 11.89 -9.45
CA ALA A 60 11.51 11.08 -10.19
C ALA A 60 12.10 9.97 -9.31
N LYS A 61 12.47 10.33 -8.07
CA LYS A 61 12.94 9.37 -7.08
C LYS A 61 11.85 8.40 -6.65
N ALA A 62 10.62 8.89 -6.48
CA ALA A 62 9.48 8.03 -6.18
C ALA A 62 9.21 7.01 -7.29
N GLU A 63 9.35 7.40 -8.57
CA GLU A 63 9.20 6.47 -9.70
C GLU A 63 10.30 5.40 -9.71
N GLN A 64 11.56 5.79 -9.51
CA GLN A 64 12.67 4.84 -9.44
C GLN A 64 12.46 3.84 -8.30
N TRP A 65 12.10 4.33 -7.10
CA TRP A 65 11.82 3.49 -5.97
C TRP A 65 10.65 2.52 -6.23
N LEU A 66 9.59 2.97 -6.90
CA LEU A 66 8.46 2.09 -7.26
C LEU A 66 8.87 0.96 -8.19
N LYS A 67 9.77 1.21 -9.15
CA LYS A 67 10.30 0.17 -10.06
C LYS A 67 11.10 -0.89 -9.30
N GLU A 68 11.97 -0.46 -8.39
CA GLU A 68 12.77 -1.35 -7.55
C GLU A 68 11.87 -2.19 -6.62
N GLN A 69 10.89 -1.55 -5.98
CA GLN A 69 9.96 -2.26 -5.11
C GLN A 69 9.03 -3.22 -5.85
N ALA A 70 8.67 -2.93 -7.10
CA ALA A 70 7.82 -3.81 -7.90
C ALA A 70 8.45 -5.19 -8.08
N GLN A 71 9.76 -5.28 -8.26
CA GLN A 71 10.48 -6.55 -8.40
C GLN A 71 10.44 -7.35 -7.09
N THR A 72 10.85 -6.72 -5.98
CA THR A 72 10.91 -7.36 -4.66
C THR A 72 9.54 -7.85 -4.18
N LEU A 73 8.52 -6.99 -4.30
CA LEU A 73 7.15 -7.34 -3.93
C LEU A 73 6.54 -8.36 -4.89
N GLY A 74 6.91 -8.29 -6.18
CA GLY A 74 6.48 -9.23 -7.21
C GLY A 74 6.89 -10.66 -6.91
N TRP A 75 8.18 -10.88 -6.60
CA TRP A 75 8.68 -12.20 -6.22
C TRP A 75 8.04 -12.73 -4.94
N SER A 76 7.92 -11.90 -3.90
CA SER A 76 7.24 -12.30 -2.67
C SER A 76 5.78 -12.70 -2.90
N LYS A 77 5.08 -11.99 -3.80
CA LYS A 77 3.69 -12.29 -4.15
C LYS A 77 3.59 -13.56 -4.99
N ALA A 78 4.50 -13.78 -5.95
CA ALA A 78 4.54 -14.98 -6.76
C ALA A 78 4.67 -16.23 -5.87
N THR A 79 5.63 -16.25 -4.94
CA THR A 79 5.81 -17.37 -4.01
C THR A 79 4.57 -17.62 -3.14
N LYS A 80 3.82 -16.57 -2.77
CA LYS A 80 2.59 -16.71 -1.99
C LYS A 80 1.40 -17.24 -2.79
N LEU A 81 1.43 -17.08 -4.11
CA LEU A 81 0.33 -17.45 -5.01
C LEU A 81 0.58 -18.77 -5.76
N GLU A 82 1.81 -19.27 -5.77
CA GLU A 82 2.26 -20.45 -6.53
C GLU A 82 1.39 -21.69 -6.35
N GLY A 83 0.79 -21.89 -5.17
CA GLY A 83 -0.06 -23.06 -4.88
C GLY A 83 -1.53 -22.92 -5.30
N ARG A 84 -1.94 -21.81 -5.91
CA ARG A 84 -3.34 -21.60 -6.32
C ARG A 84 -3.62 -22.24 -7.67
N ASN A 85 -4.84 -22.77 -7.82
CA ASN A 85 -5.25 -23.36 -9.09
C ASN A 85 -5.44 -22.29 -10.16
N THR A 86 -4.78 -22.43 -11.31
CA THR A 86 -4.87 -21.51 -12.46
C THR A 86 -5.55 -22.22 -13.63
N SER A 87 -6.88 -22.08 -13.72
CA SER A 87 -7.70 -22.83 -14.68
C SER A 87 -7.95 -22.11 -16.01
N GLN A 88 -7.64 -20.81 -16.07
CA GLN A 88 -7.82 -19.96 -17.23
C GLN A 88 -6.45 -19.54 -17.77
N GLY A 89 -6.41 -18.94 -18.95
CA GLY A 89 -5.17 -18.45 -19.52
C GLY A 89 -5.29 -17.97 -20.96
N LEU A 90 -4.14 -17.64 -21.54
CA LEU A 90 -4.01 -17.27 -22.94
C LEU A 90 -2.87 -18.07 -23.58
N VAL A 91 -3.05 -18.44 -24.85
CA VAL A 91 -2.02 -19.09 -25.66
C VAL A 91 -1.53 -18.10 -26.71
N GLY A 92 -0.22 -17.87 -26.73
CA GLY A 92 0.48 -17.11 -27.75
C GLY A 92 1.26 -18.04 -28.66
N VAL A 93 1.14 -17.85 -29.98
CA VAL A 93 1.88 -18.61 -30.99
C VAL A 93 2.66 -17.63 -31.86
N LEU A 94 3.93 -17.92 -32.09
CA LEU A 94 4.80 -17.19 -33.01
C LEU A 94 5.39 -18.18 -34.01
N VAL A 95 5.20 -17.92 -35.30
CA VAL A 95 5.84 -18.68 -36.38
C VAL A 95 6.69 -17.71 -37.21
N ARG A 96 7.94 -18.08 -37.43
CA ARG A 96 8.91 -17.38 -38.28
C ARG A 96 9.54 -18.43 -39.20
N ASP A 97 9.31 -18.29 -40.50
CA ASP A 97 9.73 -19.28 -41.52
C ASP A 97 9.25 -20.69 -41.15
N ASN A 98 10.19 -21.61 -40.91
CA ASN A 98 9.93 -23.00 -40.51
C ASN A 98 10.13 -23.25 -39.01
N ILE A 99 10.21 -22.20 -38.19
CA ILE A 99 10.38 -22.31 -36.73
C ILE A 99 9.14 -21.75 -36.04
N GLY A 100 8.55 -22.54 -35.14
CA GLY A 100 7.40 -22.16 -34.32
C GLY A 100 7.73 -22.20 -32.83
N ALA A 101 7.18 -21.26 -32.08
CA ALA A 101 7.15 -21.26 -30.62
C ALA A 101 5.72 -21.03 -30.14
N MET A 102 5.32 -21.76 -29.10
CA MET A 102 4.03 -21.62 -28.44
C MET A 102 4.25 -21.43 -26.94
N VAL A 103 3.55 -20.47 -26.36
CA VAL A 103 3.61 -20.14 -24.93
C VAL A 103 2.18 -20.10 -24.40
N GLU A 104 1.95 -20.80 -23.30
CA GLU A 104 0.73 -20.68 -22.50
C GLU A 104 1.04 -19.84 -21.27
N VAL A 105 0.16 -18.88 -20.96
CA VAL A 105 0.23 -18.07 -19.74
C VAL A 105 -1.08 -18.25 -18.98
N ASN A 106 -1.02 -18.96 -17.86
CA ASN A 106 -2.17 -19.29 -17.04
C ASN A 106 -2.48 -18.19 -16.02
N CYS A 107 -3.76 -18.08 -15.66
CA CYS A 107 -4.27 -17.22 -14.61
C CYS A 107 -5.40 -17.90 -13.82
N GLU A 108 -5.69 -17.38 -12.62
CA GLU A 108 -6.84 -17.78 -11.81
C GLU A 108 -8.16 -17.50 -12.53
#